data_AF-A0A8G1RIF8-F1
#
_entry.id   AF-A0A8G1RIF8-F1
#
_cell.length_a   1.000
_cell.length_b   1.000
_cell.length_c   1.000
_cell.angle_alpha   90.00
_cell.angle_beta   90.00
_cell.angle_gamma   90.00
#
_symmetry.space_group_name_H-M   'P 1'
#
loop_
_entity.id
_entity.type
_entity.pdbx_description
1 polymer ?
#
loop_
_entity_poly.entity_id
_entity_poly.type
_entity_poly.pdbx_seq_one_letter_code
_entity_poly.pdbx_strand_id
1 'polypeptide(L)'
;MVNKLIFTRFLGRPFWFLDGKLDENDETGDPSFAERLHYLYQRYHEASPVNAVWSRMVTLGLANLKEDLSPRDPRDNPPYVFGDENRKRQANIAENLADHLLEDSLFQLFLDELAGAEEDTRRRRLIGVLQAGAQYLTAHELALGGQLKVHRLPELKQFDPATGIMFSGRVHQKERKNTPPLVPKPHGRVILVLRPGVYRYDLPNQFVPYDRHISAAELKRDTDSYLVCKAEVMVEAVKASNPSDASQPEPQDEDVWFQRGWG
;
A
#
# COMPACT_ATOMS: atom_id res chain seq x y z
N MET A 1 -0.01 7.00 11.99
CA MET A 1 1.28 7.34 11.35
C MET A 1 1.92 6.14 10.65
N VAL A 2 1.88 4.94 11.25
CA VAL A 2 2.32 3.67 10.61
C VAL A 2 1.68 3.44 9.23
N ASN A 3 0.34 3.50 9.11
CA ASN A 3 -0.32 3.37 7.79
C ASN A 3 0.22 4.39 6.78
N LYS A 4 0.26 5.68 7.14
CA LYS A 4 0.82 6.72 6.27
C LYS A 4 2.22 6.35 5.78
N LEU A 5 3.10 5.89 6.68
CA LEU A 5 4.45 5.46 6.32
C LEU A 5 4.44 4.29 5.32
N ILE A 6 3.72 3.21 5.62
CA ILE A 6 3.57 2.03 4.76
C ILE A 6 3.07 2.42 3.35
N PHE A 7 1.97 3.16 3.27
CA PHE A 7 1.38 3.54 1.98
C PHE A 7 2.25 4.54 1.19
N THR A 8 2.99 5.42 1.87
CA THR A 8 3.86 6.40 1.18
C THR A 8 5.19 5.80 0.73
N ARG A 9 5.77 4.90 1.54
CA ARG A 9 7.09 4.32 1.27
C ARG A 9 7.02 3.10 0.38
N PHE A 10 6.09 2.18 0.62
CA PHE A 10 6.05 0.91 -0.10
C PHE A 10 5.14 0.97 -1.32
N LEU A 11 3.93 1.54 -1.17
CA LEU A 11 2.96 1.57 -2.26
C LEU A 11 3.20 2.75 -3.23
N GLY A 12 3.47 3.94 -2.70
CA GLY A 12 3.68 5.14 -3.51
C GLY A 12 5.02 5.20 -4.26
N ARG A 13 5.96 4.28 -3.97
CA ARG A 13 7.31 4.27 -4.55
C ARG A 13 7.74 2.85 -4.90
N PRO A 14 7.20 2.21 -5.94
CA PRO A 14 7.36 0.76 -6.18
C PRO A 14 8.82 0.27 -6.23
N PHE A 15 9.75 1.11 -6.67
CA PHE A 15 11.17 0.76 -6.85
C PHE A 15 12.06 1.07 -5.64
N TRP A 16 11.47 1.40 -4.48
CA TRP A 16 12.14 1.95 -3.29
C TRP A 16 13.31 1.14 -2.72
N PHE A 17 13.40 -0.14 -3.05
CA PHE A 17 14.44 -1.05 -2.56
C PHE A 17 15.51 -1.37 -3.59
N LEU A 18 15.42 -0.91 -4.84
CA LEU A 18 16.45 -1.20 -5.84
C LEU A 18 17.70 -0.37 -5.53
N ASP A 19 18.87 -1.00 -5.67
CA ASP A 19 20.11 -0.48 -5.12
C ASP A 19 20.88 0.47 -6.02
N GLY A 20 20.57 0.50 -7.31
CA GLY A 20 21.17 1.43 -8.26
C GLY A 20 22.66 1.22 -8.46
N LYS A 21 23.17 0.02 -8.17
CA LYS A 21 24.57 -0.32 -8.41
C LYS A 21 24.89 -0.29 -9.89
N LEU A 22 26.06 0.22 -10.23
CA LEU A 22 26.59 0.16 -11.60
C LEU A 22 27.03 -1.25 -11.97
N ASP A 23 27.69 -1.94 -11.03
CA ASP A 23 28.21 -3.31 -11.18
C ASP A 23 28.43 -3.98 -9.81
N GLU A 24 29.07 -5.15 -9.81
CA GLU A 24 29.34 -5.96 -8.61
C GLU A 24 30.30 -5.28 -7.60
N ASN A 25 31.14 -4.35 -8.04
CA ASN A 25 32.12 -3.64 -7.20
C ASN A 25 31.57 -2.32 -6.64
N ASP A 26 30.42 -1.87 -7.12
CA ASP A 26 29.74 -0.70 -6.59
C ASP A 26 29.04 -1.06 -5.26
N GLU A 27 29.69 -0.76 -4.15
CA GLU A 27 29.12 -1.02 -2.82
C GLU A 27 27.99 -0.06 -2.47
N THR A 28 27.98 1.15 -3.04
CA THR A 28 27.09 2.24 -2.61
C THR A 28 25.84 2.32 -3.45
N GLY A 29 25.97 2.23 -4.78
CA GLY A 29 24.90 2.46 -5.74
C GLY A 29 24.46 3.93 -5.83
N ASP A 30 23.58 4.24 -6.80
CA ASP A 30 22.97 5.56 -6.94
C ASP A 30 21.73 5.70 -6.04
N PRO A 31 21.75 6.57 -5.01
CA PRO A 31 20.60 6.76 -4.12
C PRO A 31 19.37 7.36 -4.82
N SER A 32 19.52 7.91 -6.02
CA SER A 32 18.44 8.45 -6.85
C SER A 32 17.86 7.46 -7.86
N PHE A 33 18.39 6.23 -7.89
CA PHE A 33 18.02 5.22 -8.89
C PHE A 33 16.53 4.89 -8.88
N ALA A 34 15.95 4.68 -7.68
CA ALA A 34 14.54 4.37 -7.53
C ALA A 34 13.63 5.47 -8.09
N GLU A 35 13.97 6.73 -7.82
CA GLU A 35 13.26 7.91 -8.33
C GLU A 35 13.38 8.04 -9.85
N ARG A 36 14.56 7.76 -10.42
CA ARG A 36 14.77 7.76 -11.89
C ARG A 36 13.96 6.66 -12.57
N LEU A 37 13.94 5.45 -12.01
CA LEU A 37 13.09 4.37 -12.50
C LEU A 37 11.60 4.71 -12.39
N HIS A 38 11.20 5.37 -11.30
CA HIS A 38 9.83 5.82 -11.14
C HIS A 38 9.44 6.86 -12.20
N TYR A 39 10.32 7.82 -12.49
CA TYR A 39 10.11 8.79 -13.56
C TYR A 39 10.01 8.10 -14.93
N LEU A 40 10.90 7.15 -15.24
CA LEU A 40 10.84 6.38 -16.49
C LEU A 40 9.52 5.62 -16.61
N TYR A 41 9.07 4.98 -15.53
CA TYR A 41 7.76 4.33 -15.46
C TYR A 41 6.62 5.30 -15.77
N GLN A 42 6.63 6.52 -15.21
CA GLN A 42 5.63 7.54 -15.52
C GLN A 42 5.61 7.89 -17.01
N ARG A 43 6.78 8.03 -17.65
CA ARG A 43 6.90 8.29 -19.09
C ARG A 43 6.39 7.12 -19.93
N TYR A 44 6.65 5.88 -19.50
CA TYR A 44 6.07 4.70 -20.15
C TYR A 44 4.56 4.67 -20.00
N HIS A 45 4.02 5.05 -18.84
CA HIS A 45 2.59 5.08 -18.60
C HIS A 45 1.89 6.11 -19.48
N GLU A 46 2.49 7.29 -19.70
CA GLU A 46 1.98 8.29 -20.64
C GLU A 46 1.87 7.76 -22.08
N ALA A 47 2.79 6.87 -22.49
CA ALA A 47 2.82 6.31 -23.83
C ALA A 47 1.96 5.04 -23.98
N SER A 48 1.97 4.16 -22.98
CA SER A 48 1.27 2.87 -22.99
C SER A 48 1.02 2.39 -21.54
N PRO A 49 -0.14 2.72 -20.93
CA PRO A 49 -0.45 2.38 -19.54
C PRO A 49 -0.29 0.88 -19.21
N VAL A 50 -0.87 0.01 -20.04
CA VAL A 50 -0.85 -1.45 -19.85
C VAL A 50 0.57 -2.01 -19.89
N ASN A 51 1.38 -1.58 -20.86
CA ASN A 51 2.76 -2.07 -20.99
C ASN A 51 3.69 -1.48 -19.91
N ALA A 52 3.43 -0.25 -19.47
CA ALA A 52 4.15 0.34 -18.35
C ALA A 52 3.90 -0.44 -17.06
N VAL A 53 2.63 -0.75 -16.77
CA VAL A 53 2.22 -1.58 -15.64
C VAL A 53 2.91 -2.95 -15.71
N TRP A 54 2.89 -3.60 -16.87
CA TRP A 54 3.55 -4.89 -17.07
C TRP A 54 5.05 -4.81 -16.80
N SER A 55 5.73 -3.79 -17.36
CA SER A 55 7.15 -3.55 -17.12
C SER A 55 7.46 -3.42 -15.63
N ARG A 56 6.65 -2.65 -14.88
CA ARG A 56 6.79 -2.54 -13.43
C ARG A 56 6.63 -3.90 -12.73
N MET A 57 5.59 -4.66 -13.06
CA MET A 57 5.33 -5.97 -12.45
C MET A 57 6.49 -6.94 -12.69
N VAL A 58 6.99 -7.03 -13.92
CA VAL A 58 8.12 -7.90 -14.26
C VAL A 58 9.38 -7.46 -13.51
N THR A 59 9.70 -6.17 -13.48
CA THR A 59 10.86 -5.65 -12.74
C THR A 59 10.78 -6.02 -11.26
N LEU A 60 9.63 -5.78 -10.61
CA LEU A 60 9.44 -6.09 -9.20
C LEU A 60 9.47 -7.61 -8.95
N GLY A 61 8.92 -8.41 -9.86
CA GLY A 61 8.83 -9.86 -9.74
C GLY A 61 10.21 -10.51 -9.82
N LEU A 62 10.96 -10.16 -10.85
CA LEU A 62 12.34 -10.63 -11.05
C LEU A 62 13.27 -10.18 -9.92
N ALA A 63 13.12 -8.93 -9.46
CA ALA A 63 13.89 -8.40 -8.33
C ALA A 63 13.54 -9.06 -6.99
N ASN A 64 12.45 -9.83 -6.90
CA ASN A 64 12.00 -10.50 -5.68
C ASN A 64 11.84 -12.02 -5.86
N LEU A 65 12.44 -12.64 -6.88
CA LEU A 65 12.38 -14.09 -7.08
C LEU A 65 12.86 -14.84 -5.84
N LYS A 66 12.12 -15.88 -5.46
CA LYS A 66 12.37 -16.65 -4.25
C LYS A 66 12.36 -18.12 -4.58
N GLU A 67 13.37 -18.83 -4.08
CA GLU A 67 13.61 -20.22 -4.45
C GLU A 67 12.46 -21.14 -4.00
N ASP A 68 11.84 -20.85 -2.86
CA ASP A 68 10.77 -21.68 -2.29
C ASP A 68 9.36 -21.40 -2.85
N LEU A 69 9.23 -20.55 -3.89
CA LEU A 69 7.94 -20.35 -4.58
C LEU A 69 7.74 -21.40 -5.68
N SER A 70 6.53 -21.98 -5.73
CA SER A 70 6.10 -22.94 -6.75
C SER A 70 4.96 -22.34 -7.60
N PRO A 71 4.89 -22.58 -8.92
CA PRO A 71 5.80 -23.36 -9.75
C PRO A 71 7.03 -22.56 -10.22
N ARG A 72 8.18 -23.23 -10.36
CA ARG A 72 9.40 -22.67 -10.97
C ARG A 72 9.33 -22.79 -12.50
N ASP A 73 9.83 -21.80 -13.25
CA ASP A 73 10.02 -21.98 -14.69
C ASP A 73 11.31 -22.80 -14.91
N PRO A 74 11.29 -23.89 -15.70
CA PRO A 74 12.49 -24.68 -15.99
C PRO A 74 13.63 -23.89 -16.65
N ARG A 75 13.35 -22.68 -17.16
CA ARG A 75 14.33 -21.78 -17.78
C ARG A 75 14.89 -20.75 -16.80
N ASP A 76 14.42 -20.73 -15.56
CA ASP A 76 14.98 -19.89 -14.52
C ASP A 76 16.43 -20.34 -14.21
N ASN A 77 17.26 -19.39 -13.77
CA ASN A 77 18.67 -19.63 -13.43
C ASN A 77 18.90 -19.50 -11.91
N PRO A 78 18.55 -20.53 -11.10
CA PRO A 78 18.80 -20.51 -9.66
C PRO A 78 20.31 -20.67 -9.34
N PRO A 79 20.79 -20.18 -8.18
CA PRO A 79 20.01 -19.55 -7.10
C PRO A 79 19.63 -18.08 -7.41
N TYR A 80 18.51 -17.63 -6.88
CA TYR A 80 18.00 -16.26 -7.07
C TYR A 80 18.71 -15.24 -6.15
N VAL A 81 20.03 -15.10 -6.29
CA VAL A 81 20.88 -14.26 -5.45
C VAL A 81 20.36 -12.82 -5.37
N PHE A 82 20.05 -12.22 -6.52
CA PHE A 82 19.52 -10.84 -6.58
C PHE A 82 18.19 -10.69 -5.82
N GLY A 83 17.33 -11.71 -5.87
CA GLY A 83 16.07 -11.73 -5.12
C GLY A 83 16.30 -11.79 -3.61
N ASP A 84 17.26 -12.61 -3.15
CA ASP A 84 17.63 -12.69 -1.73
C ASP A 84 18.24 -11.39 -1.21
N GLU A 85 19.13 -10.78 -1.99
CA GLU A 85 19.75 -9.50 -1.66
C GLU A 85 18.71 -8.38 -1.51
N ASN A 86 17.77 -8.29 -2.47
CA ASN A 86 16.70 -7.29 -2.41
C ASN A 86 15.76 -7.52 -1.23
N ARG A 87 15.42 -8.76 -0.89
CA ARG A 87 14.61 -9.05 0.32
C ARG A 87 15.33 -8.66 1.61
N LYS A 88 16.64 -8.95 1.72
CA LYS A 88 17.46 -8.51 2.86
C LYS A 88 17.48 -6.99 2.96
N ARG A 89 17.66 -6.31 1.82
CA ARG A 89 17.66 -4.85 1.74
C ARG A 89 16.31 -4.24 2.16
N GLN A 90 15.20 -4.80 1.70
CA GLN A 90 13.85 -4.40 2.13
C GLN A 90 13.70 -4.55 3.65
N ALA A 91 14.18 -5.66 4.21
CA ALA A 91 14.12 -5.91 5.65
C ALA A 91 14.93 -4.88 6.46
N ASN A 92 16.13 -4.54 5.99
CA ASN A 92 17.01 -3.53 6.61
C ASN A 92 16.41 -2.12 6.52
N ILE A 93 15.85 -1.74 5.36
CA ILE A 93 15.18 -0.45 5.21
C ILE A 93 13.94 -0.38 6.12
N ALA A 94 13.16 -1.46 6.23
CA ALA A 94 12.01 -1.51 7.13
C ALA A 94 12.41 -1.36 8.60
N GLU A 95 13.55 -1.92 9.00
CA GLU A 95 14.12 -1.72 10.33
C GLU A 95 14.49 -0.25 10.56
N ASN A 96 15.27 0.35 9.65
CA ASN A 96 15.62 1.76 9.75
C ASN A 96 14.38 2.66 9.82
N LEU A 97 13.35 2.37 9.02
CA LEU A 97 12.09 3.11 9.03
C LEU A 97 11.33 2.97 10.36
N ALA A 98 11.45 1.82 11.05
CA ALA A 98 10.87 1.64 12.38
C ALA A 98 11.55 2.56 13.39
N ASP A 99 12.88 2.62 13.36
CA ASP A 99 13.66 3.46 14.27
C ASP A 99 13.35 4.94 14.08
N HIS A 100 13.40 5.43 12.83
CA HIS A 100 13.04 6.81 12.52
C HIS A 100 11.62 7.15 12.95
N LEU A 101 10.68 6.20 12.87
CA LEU A 101 9.31 6.44 13.30
C LEU A 101 9.20 6.51 14.83
N LEU A 102 9.95 5.69 15.57
CA LEU A 102 9.98 5.74 17.04
C LEU A 102 10.65 7.00 17.58
N GLU A 103 11.59 7.57 16.82
CA GLU A 103 12.25 8.85 17.10
C GLU A 103 11.39 10.07 16.72
N ASP A 104 10.34 9.89 15.91
CA ASP A 104 9.47 10.98 15.48
C ASP A 104 8.67 11.56 16.67
N SER A 105 8.92 12.84 16.97
CA SER A 105 8.30 13.52 18.11
C SER A 105 6.77 13.53 18.08
N LEU A 106 6.15 13.54 16.89
CA LEU A 106 4.69 13.49 16.78
C LEU A 106 4.18 12.06 16.98
N PHE A 107 4.93 11.06 16.54
CA PHE A 107 4.57 9.66 16.79
C PHE A 107 4.66 9.33 18.28
N GLN A 108 5.68 9.84 18.96
CA GLN A 108 5.88 9.68 20.40
C GLN A 108 4.68 10.17 21.23
N LEU A 109 3.94 11.20 20.76
CA LEU A 109 2.70 11.66 21.42
C LEU A 109 1.61 10.58 21.51
N PHE A 110 1.68 9.54 20.68
CA PHE A 110 0.73 8.43 20.66
C PHE A 110 1.26 7.16 21.35
N LEU A 111 2.45 7.21 21.95
CA LEU A 111 3.09 6.06 22.58
C LEU A 111 3.08 6.20 24.10
N ASP A 112 2.84 5.10 24.79
CA ASP A 112 3.05 5.03 26.24
C ASP A 112 4.56 5.12 26.56
N GLU A 113 4.91 5.74 27.68
CA GLU A 113 6.28 5.66 28.21
C GLU A 113 6.56 4.22 28.68
N LEU A 114 7.54 3.58 28.06
CA LEU A 114 8.01 2.24 28.42
C LEU A 114 9.51 2.30 28.70
N ALA A 115 10.05 1.29 29.38
CA ALA A 115 11.47 1.19 29.63
C ALA A 115 11.97 -0.26 29.48
N GLY A 116 13.24 -0.40 29.09
CA GLY A 116 13.93 -1.69 29.03
C GLY A 116 13.24 -2.68 28.09
N ALA A 117 12.95 -3.89 28.58
CA ALA A 117 12.48 -5.00 27.74
C ALA A 117 11.16 -4.73 26.99
N GLU A 118 10.30 -3.85 27.51
CA GLU A 118 9.04 -3.51 26.87
C GLU A 118 9.24 -2.58 25.67
N GLU A 119 10.21 -1.67 25.76
CA GLU A 119 10.62 -0.78 24.66
C GLU A 119 11.24 -1.59 23.51
N ASP A 120 12.14 -2.52 23.83
CA ASP A 120 12.73 -3.46 22.86
C ASP A 120 11.66 -4.31 22.16
N THR A 121 10.63 -4.70 22.91
CA THR A 121 9.50 -5.48 22.38
C THR A 121 8.64 -4.63 21.43
N ARG A 122 8.39 -3.36 21.77
CA ARG A 122 7.71 -2.40 20.87
C ARG A 122 8.50 -2.22 19.58
N ARG A 123 9.81 -1.98 19.67
CA ARG A 123 10.69 -1.83 18.51
C ARG A 123 10.60 -3.05 17.59
N ARG A 124 10.83 -4.26 18.13
CA ARG A 124 10.74 -5.51 17.36
C ARG A 124 9.38 -5.72 16.70
N ARG A 125 8.28 -5.40 17.40
CA ARG A 125 6.94 -5.50 16.83
C ARG A 125 6.75 -4.53 15.67
N LEU A 126 7.20 -3.28 15.80
CA LEU A 126 7.10 -2.30 14.72
C LEU A 126 7.91 -2.70 13.50
N ILE A 127 9.14 -3.21 13.70
CA ILE A 127 9.97 -3.78 12.62
C ILE A 127 9.20 -4.89 11.89
N GLY A 128 8.64 -5.84 12.64
CA GLY A 128 7.84 -6.92 12.07
C GLY A 128 6.64 -6.43 11.25
N VAL A 129 5.94 -5.40 11.72
CA VAL A 129 4.83 -4.78 10.98
C VAL A 129 5.31 -4.15 9.67
N LEU A 130 6.43 -3.41 9.69
CA LEU A 130 6.95 -2.76 8.48
C LEU A 130 7.53 -3.77 7.48
N GLN A 131 8.23 -4.80 7.95
CA GLN A 131 8.74 -5.88 7.10
C GLN A 131 7.60 -6.66 6.45
N ALA A 132 6.58 -7.02 7.22
CA ALA A 132 5.38 -7.65 6.67
C ALA A 132 4.70 -6.72 5.66
N GLY A 133 4.54 -5.43 5.98
CA GLY A 133 3.96 -4.43 5.08
C GLY A 133 4.71 -4.33 3.74
N ALA A 134 6.05 -4.29 3.77
CA ALA A 134 6.88 -4.27 2.57
C ALA A 134 6.68 -5.53 1.71
N GLN A 135 6.68 -6.71 2.32
CA GLN A 135 6.47 -7.99 1.63
C GLN A 135 5.07 -8.09 1.03
N TYR A 136 4.04 -7.80 1.82
CA TYR A 136 2.64 -7.88 1.39
C TYR A 136 2.36 -6.91 0.24
N LEU A 137 2.81 -5.65 0.34
CA LEU A 137 2.54 -4.67 -0.71
C LEU A 137 3.34 -4.95 -1.98
N THR A 138 4.56 -5.48 -1.87
CA THR A 138 5.32 -5.92 -3.04
C THR A 138 4.59 -7.07 -3.73
N ALA A 139 4.18 -8.10 -2.99
CA ALA A 139 3.39 -9.20 -3.55
C ALA A 139 2.06 -8.73 -4.17
N HIS A 140 1.41 -7.75 -3.55
CA HIS A 140 0.17 -7.15 -4.03
C HIS A 140 0.36 -6.35 -5.33
N GLU A 141 1.49 -5.65 -5.51
CA GLU A 141 1.86 -5.05 -6.79
C GLU A 141 2.05 -6.10 -7.89
N LEU A 142 2.63 -7.26 -7.57
CA LEU A 142 2.80 -8.36 -8.52
C LEU A 142 1.49 -9.06 -8.87
N ALA A 143 0.56 -9.18 -7.92
CA ALA A 143 -0.70 -9.87 -8.15
C ALA A 143 -1.70 -9.01 -8.93
N LEU A 144 -1.81 -7.71 -8.60
CA LEU A 144 -2.86 -6.86 -9.17
C LEU A 144 -2.39 -5.98 -10.32
N GLY A 145 -1.13 -5.52 -10.30
CA GLY A 145 -0.68 -4.52 -11.26
C GLY A 145 -1.61 -3.30 -11.31
N GLY A 146 -1.69 -2.65 -12.46
CA GLY A 146 -2.51 -1.46 -12.64
C GLY A 146 -1.90 -0.22 -12.00
N GLN A 147 -2.31 0.94 -12.47
CA GLN A 147 -1.87 2.19 -11.91
C GLN A 147 -2.62 2.52 -10.63
N LEU A 148 -1.88 3.03 -9.66
CA LEU A 148 -2.35 3.23 -8.31
C LEU A 148 -2.82 4.67 -8.08
N LYS A 149 -4.00 4.83 -7.49
CA LYS A 149 -4.45 6.09 -6.87
C LYS A 149 -4.65 5.88 -5.38
N VAL A 150 -3.96 6.69 -4.57
CA VAL A 150 -4.08 6.68 -3.11
C VAL A 150 -4.85 7.91 -2.68
N HIS A 151 -6.09 7.71 -2.22
CA HIS A 151 -6.94 8.78 -1.73
C HIS A 151 -6.51 9.22 -0.33
N ARG A 152 -6.08 10.49 -0.22
CA ARG A 152 -5.58 11.12 1.00
C ARG A 152 -6.42 12.34 1.37
N LEU A 153 -6.14 12.94 2.52
CA LEU A 153 -6.89 14.07 3.06
C LEU A 153 -7.22 15.20 2.07
N PRO A 154 -6.32 15.63 1.15
CA PRO A 154 -6.66 16.67 0.18
C PRO A 154 -7.80 16.29 -0.77
N GLU A 155 -7.97 15.01 -1.05
CA GLU A 155 -9.02 14.44 -1.92
C GLU A 155 -10.26 14.03 -1.12
N LEU A 156 -10.11 13.81 0.19
CA LEU A 156 -11.14 13.31 1.10
C LEU A 156 -11.57 14.40 2.11
N LYS A 157 -11.66 15.67 1.70
CA LYS A 157 -11.89 16.79 2.64
C LYS A 157 -13.26 16.76 3.31
N GLN A 158 -14.25 16.16 2.64
CA GLN A 158 -15.64 16.10 3.06
C GLN A 158 -16.09 14.65 3.14
N PHE A 159 -16.72 14.29 4.26
CA PHE A 159 -17.20 12.93 4.48
C PHE A 159 -18.48 12.69 3.69
N ASP A 160 -18.40 11.81 2.70
CA ASP A 160 -19.53 11.41 1.89
C ASP A 160 -19.52 9.88 1.70
N PRO A 161 -20.29 9.13 2.51
CA PRO A 161 -20.34 7.68 2.40
C PRO A 161 -20.97 7.21 1.09
N ALA A 162 -21.78 8.04 0.41
CA ALA A 162 -22.41 7.67 -0.87
C ALA A 162 -21.39 7.50 -2.00
N THR A 163 -20.18 8.06 -1.84
CA THR A 163 -19.08 7.86 -2.79
C THR A 163 -18.53 6.43 -2.78
N GLY A 164 -18.78 5.67 -1.70
CA GLY A 164 -18.26 4.31 -1.53
C GLY A 164 -16.74 4.21 -1.34
N ILE A 165 -15.99 5.32 -1.34
CA ILE A 165 -14.52 5.32 -1.22
C ILE A 165 -14.01 5.54 0.20
N MET A 166 -14.89 5.94 1.14
CA MET A 166 -14.52 6.25 2.51
C MET A 166 -15.57 5.82 3.52
N PHE A 167 -15.12 5.44 4.71
CA PHE A 167 -15.96 5.12 5.86
C PHE A 167 -15.39 5.77 7.12
N SER A 168 -16.23 6.00 8.13
CA SER A 168 -15.75 6.58 9.39
C SER A 168 -15.23 5.50 10.32
N GLY A 169 -13.96 5.61 10.73
CA GLY A 169 -13.36 4.75 11.73
C GLY A 169 -14.02 4.89 13.11
N ARG A 170 -14.10 3.79 13.86
CA ARG A 170 -14.75 3.71 15.19
C ARG A 170 -13.88 4.32 16.29
N VAL A 171 -13.42 5.56 16.15
CA VAL A 171 -12.57 6.20 17.18
C VAL A 171 -13.39 6.62 18.42
N HIS A 172 -14.72 6.65 18.33
CA HIS A 172 -15.61 7.08 19.42
C HIS A 172 -16.38 5.95 20.13
N GLN A 173 -16.06 4.68 19.87
CA GLN A 173 -16.82 3.54 20.41
C GLN A 173 -16.33 2.96 21.75
N LYS A 174 -15.41 3.61 22.47
CA LYS A 174 -15.37 3.36 23.92
C LYS A 174 -16.64 3.97 24.47
N GLU A 175 -17.65 3.14 24.74
CA GLU A 175 -18.85 3.46 25.51
C GLU A 175 -18.43 4.21 26.79
N ARG A 176 -18.30 5.53 26.70
CA ARG A 176 -18.31 6.37 27.89
C ARG A 176 -19.76 6.28 28.35
N LYS A 177 -20.00 5.47 29.38
CA LYS A 177 -21.32 5.15 29.96
C LYS A 177 -22.30 6.33 30.13
N ASN A 178 -21.85 7.58 29.99
CA ASN A 178 -22.61 8.82 30.18
C ASN A 178 -22.51 9.83 29.02
N THR A 179 -22.08 9.45 27.81
CA THR A 179 -22.02 10.38 26.66
C THR A 179 -22.95 9.88 25.55
N PRO A 180 -23.87 10.72 25.02
CA PRO A 180 -24.70 10.30 23.90
C PRO A 180 -23.82 9.86 22.72
N PRO A 181 -24.24 8.82 21.96
CA PRO A 181 -23.45 8.32 20.84
C PRO A 181 -23.18 9.47 19.86
N LEU A 182 -21.91 9.65 19.52
CA LEU A 182 -21.47 10.59 18.51
C LEU A 182 -21.52 9.89 17.15
N VAL A 183 -22.20 10.49 16.20
CA VAL A 183 -22.32 9.98 14.84
C VAL A 183 -21.55 10.87 13.87
N PRO A 184 -20.89 10.30 12.85
CA PRO A 184 -20.24 11.07 11.80
C PRO A 184 -21.25 12.00 11.15
N LYS A 185 -20.93 13.30 11.06
CA LYS A 185 -21.78 14.28 10.37
C LYS A 185 -21.73 14.02 8.86
N PRO A 186 -22.86 13.72 8.19
CA PRO A 186 -22.89 13.63 6.74
C PRO A 186 -22.41 14.95 6.13
N HIS A 187 -21.55 14.88 5.13
CA HIS A 187 -20.92 16.05 4.50
C HIS A 187 -20.09 16.90 5.49
N GLY A 188 -19.74 16.35 6.65
CA GLY A 188 -18.87 16.97 7.64
C GLY A 188 -17.42 17.01 7.19
N ARG A 189 -16.61 17.85 7.85
CA ARG A 189 -15.18 17.92 7.54
C ARG A 189 -14.49 16.65 7.99
N VAL A 190 -13.63 16.09 7.12
CA VAL A 190 -12.69 15.05 7.52
C VAL A 190 -11.51 15.69 8.25
N ILE A 191 -11.25 15.19 9.45
CA ILE A 191 -10.21 15.68 10.37
C ILE A 191 -8.90 14.92 10.10
N LEU A 192 -8.98 13.60 9.99
CA LEU A 192 -7.82 12.71 9.83
C LEU A 192 -8.16 11.54 8.92
N VAL A 193 -7.19 11.11 8.11
CA VAL A 193 -7.25 9.82 7.40
C VAL A 193 -6.41 8.81 8.18
N LEU A 194 -7.08 7.81 8.77
CA LEU A 194 -6.47 6.76 9.57
C LEU A 194 -5.83 5.70 8.68
N ARG A 195 -6.52 5.37 7.58
CA ARG A 195 -6.05 4.48 6.52
C ARG A 195 -6.40 5.11 5.17
N PRO A 196 -5.42 5.33 4.28
CA PRO A 196 -5.71 5.82 2.93
C PRO A 196 -6.60 4.86 2.15
N GLY A 197 -7.46 5.40 1.29
CA GLY A 197 -8.20 4.59 0.32
C GLY A 197 -7.31 4.26 -0.86
N VAL A 198 -7.41 3.06 -1.41
CA VAL A 198 -6.60 2.62 -2.54
C VAL A 198 -7.49 2.16 -3.68
N TYR A 199 -7.27 2.78 -4.83
CA TYR A 199 -7.92 2.46 -6.09
C TYR A 199 -6.86 2.07 -7.12
N ARG A 200 -7.15 1.03 -7.92
CA ARG A 200 -6.32 0.64 -9.06
C ARG A 200 -7.10 0.84 -10.35
N TYR A 201 -6.44 1.34 -11.38
CA TYR A 201 -6.97 1.51 -12.72
C TYR A 201 -5.96 0.99 -13.75
N ASP A 202 -6.32 0.95 -15.03
CA ASP A 202 -5.46 0.41 -16.10
C ASP A 202 -4.91 -0.97 -15.76
N LEU A 203 -5.78 -1.83 -15.22
CA LEU A 203 -5.41 -3.19 -14.83
C LEU A 203 -4.83 -3.93 -16.05
N PRO A 204 -3.78 -4.75 -15.84
CA PRO A 204 -3.12 -5.47 -16.93
C PRO A 204 -3.99 -6.69 -17.29
N ASN A 205 -5.15 -6.43 -17.87
CA ASN A 205 -6.12 -7.48 -18.20
C ASN A 205 -5.54 -8.44 -19.24
N GLN A 206 -4.59 -7.94 -20.08
CA GLN A 206 -3.82 -8.70 -21.06
C GLN A 206 -2.47 -7.99 -21.32
N PHE A 207 -1.36 -8.74 -21.40
CA PHE A 207 -0.11 -8.23 -21.99
C PHE A 207 -0.33 -7.99 -23.49
N VAL A 208 -0.02 -6.78 -23.99
CA VAL A 208 -0.18 -6.45 -25.42
C VAL A 208 1.20 -6.26 -26.03
N PRO A 209 1.71 -7.26 -26.79
CA PRO A 209 2.92 -7.12 -27.57
C PRO A 209 2.85 -5.83 -28.42
N TYR A 210 3.94 -5.07 -28.44
CA TYR A 210 3.99 -3.76 -29.11
C TYR A 210 3.64 -3.84 -30.61
N ASP A 211 3.94 -4.96 -31.25
CA ASP A 211 3.63 -5.26 -32.66
C ASP A 211 2.16 -5.62 -32.91
N ARG A 212 1.34 -5.81 -31.86
CA ARG A 212 -0.06 -6.29 -31.94
C ARG A 212 -1.11 -5.35 -31.34
N HIS A 213 -0.77 -4.08 -31.13
CA HIS A 213 -1.66 -3.08 -30.52
C HIS A 213 -3.05 -2.93 -31.21
N ILE A 214 -3.18 -3.26 -32.50
CA ILE A 214 -4.39 -3.02 -33.30
C ILE A 214 -5.48 -4.08 -33.06
N SER A 215 -5.14 -5.33 -32.69
CA SER A 215 -6.14 -6.42 -32.60
C SER A 215 -6.86 -6.54 -31.25
N ALA A 216 -6.45 -5.76 -30.23
CA ALA A 216 -6.96 -5.89 -28.86
C ALA A 216 -7.88 -4.74 -28.42
N ALA A 217 -8.09 -3.72 -29.26
CA ALA A 217 -9.01 -2.61 -28.98
C ALA A 217 -10.50 -3.03 -28.98
N GLU A 218 -10.82 -4.24 -29.46
CA GLU A 218 -12.19 -4.72 -29.70
C GLU A 218 -12.73 -5.69 -28.63
N LEU A 219 -11.92 -6.10 -27.65
CA LEU A 219 -12.38 -6.97 -26.55
C LEU A 219 -13.00 -6.11 -25.43
N LYS A 220 -14.32 -6.19 -25.25
CA LYS A 220 -15.03 -5.66 -24.07
C LYS A 220 -14.35 -6.19 -22.81
N ARG A 221 -13.77 -5.28 -22.01
CA ARG A 221 -13.05 -5.59 -20.76
C ARG A 221 -14.03 -5.57 -19.60
N ASP A 222 -14.02 -6.63 -18.79
CA ASP A 222 -15.01 -6.80 -17.70
C ASP A 222 -14.72 -5.94 -16.45
N THR A 223 -13.55 -5.31 -16.32
CA THR A 223 -13.34 -4.17 -15.40
C THR A 223 -11.94 -3.58 -15.61
N ASP A 224 -11.83 -2.28 -15.88
CA ASP A 224 -10.54 -1.59 -16.03
C ASP A 224 -10.03 -0.97 -14.71
N SER A 225 -10.79 -1.12 -13.63
CA SER A 225 -10.46 -0.54 -12.33
C SER A 225 -11.11 -1.27 -11.16
N TYR A 226 -10.52 -1.11 -9.98
CA TYR A 226 -10.93 -1.81 -8.77
C TYR A 226 -10.59 -1.03 -7.49
N LEU A 227 -11.53 -0.96 -6.55
CA LEU A 227 -11.30 -0.43 -5.21
C LEU A 227 -10.65 -1.53 -4.36
N VAL A 228 -9.39 -1.34 -3.98
CA VAL A 228 -8.65 -2.30 -3.15
C VAL A 228 -9.06 -2.18 -1.68
N CYS A 229 -9.15 -0.94 -1.19
CA CYS A 229 -9.62 -0.67 0.17
C CYS A 229 -10.21 0.73 0.28
N LYS A 230 -11.27 0.85 1.09
CA LYS A 230 -11.86 2.15 1.44
C LYS A 230 -10.95 2.92 2.40
N ALA A 231 -10.98 4.25 2.26
CA ALA A 231 -10.32 5.13 3.20
C ALA A 231 -11.03 5.11 4.55
N GLU A 232 -10.28 4.83 5.62
CA GLU A 232 -10.79 4.99 6.99
C GLU A 232 -10.51 6.43 7.43
N VAL A 233 -11.57 7.16 7.77
CA VAL A 233 -11.50 8.58 8.12
C VAL A 233 -12.05 8.87 9.51
N MET A 234 -11.53 9.91 10.14
CA MET A 234 -12.09 10.52 11.34
C MET A 234 -12.77 11.83 10.92
N VAL A 235 -14.03 11.99 11.29
CA VAL A 235 -14.93 13.04 10.79
C VAL A 235 -15.43 13.87 11.97
N GLU A 236 -15.78 15.14 11.72
CA GLU A 236 -16.63 15.89 12.63
C GLU A 236 -17.88 15.07 13.00
N ALA A 237 -18.15 14.97 14.31
CA ALA A 237 -19.27 14.20 14.82
C ALA A 237 -20.34 15.11 15.42
N VAL A 238 -21.60 14.69 15.31
CA VAL A 238 -22.75 15.33 15.97
C VAL A 238 -23.36 14.37 16.98
N LYS A 239 -24.12 14.90 17.95
CA LYS A 239 -24.89 14.04 18.86
C LYS A 239 -25.95 13.30 18.06
N ALA A 240 -26.03 11.99 18.22
CA ALA A 240 -27.10 11.19 17.64
C ALA A 240 -28.45 11.65 18.19
N SER A 241 -29.44 11.77 17.31
CA SER A 241 -30.82 12.06 17.70
C SER A 241 -31.51 10.80 18.23
N ASN A 242 -31.15 9.62 17.69
CA ASN A 242 -31.56 8.30 18.17
C ASN A 242 -30.36 7.36 18.36
N PRO A 243 -30.41 6.41 19.32
CA PRO A 243 -29.36 5.40 19.51
C PRO A 243 -29.12 4.51 18.29
N SER A 244 -30.14 4.32 17.44
CA SER A 244 -30.07 3.58 16.17
C SER A 244 -29.29 4.30 15.08
N ASP A 245 -29.04 5.61 15.23
CA ASP A 245 -28.28 6.41 14.26
C ASP A 245 -26.76 6.16 14.41
N ALA A 246 -26.35 5.52 15.50
CA ALA A 246 -24.98 5.03 15.68
C ALA A 246 -24.66 4.06 14.54
N SER A 247 -23.74 4.48 13.66
CA SER A 247 -23.40 3.79 12.43
C SER A 247 -23.12 2.32 12.68
N GLN A 248 -23.95 1.44 12.11
CA GLN A 248 -23.63 0.02 12.01
C GLN A 248 -22.50 -0.15 10.98
N PRO A 249 -21.58 -1.10 11.17
CA PRO A 249 -20.56 -1.39 10.18
C PRO A 249 -21.25 -1.79 8.87
N GLU A 250 -20.83 -1.25 7.73
CA GLU A 250 -21.38 -1.70 6.45
C GLU A 250 -20.94 -3.15 6.21
N PRO A 251 -21.85 -4.09 5.91
CA PRO A 251 -21.51 -5.50 5.69
C PRO A 251 -20.55 -5.73 4.51
N GLN A 252 -20.39 -4.72 3.63
CA GLN A 252 -19.54 -4.75 2.45
C GLN A 252 -18.23 -3.96 2.63
N ASP A 253 -17.86 -3.57 3.87
CA ASP A 253 -16.57 -2.95 4.20
C ASP A 253 -15.39 -3.95 4.21
N GLU A 254 -15.55 -5.13 3.62
CA GLU A 254 -14.45 -6.07 3.49
C GLU A 254 -13.46 -5.53 2.45
N ASP A 255 -12.23 -5.26 2.92
CA ASP A 255 -11.10 -5.07 2.02
C ASP A 255 -10.97 -6.26 1.09
N VAL A 256 -10.36 -6.04 -0.07
CA VAL A 256 -10.28 -7.11 -1.04
C VAL A 256 -9.08 -7.97 -0.68
N TRP A 257 -9.37 -9.04 0.03
CA TRP A 257 -8.40 -10.05 0.44
C TRP A 257 -8.14 -11.02 -0.70
N PHE A 258 -7.03 -10.84 -1.41
CA PHE A 258 -6.54 -11.91 -2.28
C PHE A 258 -5.85 -12.96 -1.39
N GLN A 259 -6.55 -14.07 -1.15
CA GLN A 259 -5.93 -15.28 -0.63
C GLN A 259 -4.78 -15.69 -1.57
N ARG A 260 -3.67 -16.14 -0.98
CA ARG A 260 -2.54 -16.72 -1.73
C ARG A 260 -3.03 -17.86 -2.61
N GLY A 261 -3.20 -17.57 -3.89
CA GLY A 261 -3.26 -18.56 -4.98
C GLY A 261 -1.88 -18.82 -5.59
N TRP A 262 -0.81 -18.55 -4.84
CA TRP A 262 0.56 -18.94 -5.19
C TRP A 262 1.10 -19.67 -3.96
N GLY A 263 1.00 -21.00 -4.02
CA GLY A 263 1.46 -21.94 -3.01
C GLY A 263 2.95 -22.24 -3.11
#